data_AF-J3WA06-F1
#
_entry.id   AF-J3WA06-F1
#
_cell.length_a   1.000
_cell.length_b   1.000
_cell.length_c   1.000
_cell.angle_alpha   90.00
_cell.angle_beta   90.00
_cell.angle_gamma   90.00
#
_symmetry.space_group_name_H-M   'P 1'
#
loop_
_entity.id
_entity.type
_entity.pdbx_description
1 polymer ?
#
loop_
_entity_poly.entity_id
_entity_poly.type
_entity_poly.pdbx_seq_one_letter_code
_entity_poly.pdbx_strand_id
1 'polypeptide(L)'
;YERMGSRSLLINKGLLNFMPTLSLWWFLLCSGNMAAPPTLNLLGEISLLNSIVSWSWITMIMLSFLSFFSAAYSLYLFAYSQHGKIYSGVYFFSVGTTREFLLLMLHWLPLNLLILKSNFCMLWI
;
A
#
# COMPACT_ATOMS: atom_id res chain seq x y z
N TYR A 1 -8.82 2.04 14.07
CA TYR A 1 -9.04 3.20 14.96
C TYR A 1 -10.51 3.38 15.28
N GLU A 2 -11.38 3.74 14.32
CA GLU A 2 -12.82 3.99 14.60
C GLU A 2 -13.54 2.81 15.26
N ARG A 3 -13.19 1.57 14.89
CA ARG A 3 -13.82 0.37 15.46
C ARG A 3 -13.17 -0.15 16.75
N MET A 4 -11.87 0.10 16.91
CA MET A 4 -11.03 -0.54 17.93
C MET A 4 -10.60 0.40 19.05
N GLY A 5 -10.83 1.71 18.89
CA GLY A 5 -10.34 2.76 19.78
C GLY A 5 -8.81 2.91 19.84
N SER A 6 -8.05 1.99 19.24
CA SER A 6 -6.59 1.94 19.32
C SER A 6 -5.92 1.99 17.94
N ARG A 7 -4.67 2.47 17.94
CA ARG A 7 -3.78 2.52 16.77
C ARG A 7 -2.78 1.35 16.74
N SER A 8 -2.71 0.54 17.79
CA SER A 8 -1.76 -0.57 17.88
C SER A 8 -2.14 -1.69 16.91
N LEU A 9 -1.20 -2.03 16.03
CA LEU A 9 -1.36 -3.10 15.03
C LEU A 9 -1.61 -4.47 15.69
N LEU A 10 -1.10 -4.68 16.91
CA LEU A 10 -1.30 -5.89 17.72
C LEU A 10 -2.77 -6.16 18.05
N ILE A 11 -3.53 -5.09 18.32
CA ILE A 11 -4.96 -5.20 18.64
C ILE A 11 -5.76 -5.38 17.35
N ASN A 12 -5.34 -4.73 16.26
CA ASN A 12 -6.02 -4.73 14.95
C ASN A 12 -5.69 -5.93 14.06
N LYS A 13 -5.36 -7.09 14.63
CA LYS A 13 -4.95 -8.30 13.88
C LYS A 13 -6.14 -9.16 13.44
N GLY A 14 -6.00 -9.84 12.31
CA GLY A 14 -6.95 -10.88 11.86
C GLY A 14 -8.22 -10.33 11.20
N LEU A 15 -8.17 -9.12 10.65
CA LEU A 15 -9.33 -8.45 10.05
C LEU A 15 -9.87 -9.15 8.79
N LEU A 16 -9.07 -10.00 8.12
CA LEU A 16 -9.49 -10.72 6.91
C LEU A 16 -10.65 -11.69 7.17
N ASN A 17 -10.69 -12.33 8.34
CA ASN A 17 -11.76 -13.25 8.70
C ASN A 17 -13.10 -12.55 8.94
N PHE A 18 -13.09 -11.26 9.26
CA PHE A 18 -14.29 -10.50 9.56
C PHE A 18 -14.76 -9.62 8.40
N MET A 19 -13.84 -8.93 7.73
CA MET A 19 -14.16 -7.96 6.68
C MET A 19 -13.32 -8.23 5.44
N PRO A 20 -13.65 -9.30 4.70
CA PRO A 20 -12.87 -9.70 3.53
C PRO A 20 -12.87 -8.60 2.45
N THR A 21 -13.98 -7.87 2.29
CA THR A 21 -14.09 -6.78 1.30
C THR A 21 -13.16 -5.62 1.63
N LEU A 22 -13.05 -5.21 2.89
CA LEU A 22 -12.12 -4.16 3.31
C LEU A 22 -10.67 -4.64 3.25
N SER A 23 -10.42 -5.93 3.53
CA SER A 23 -9.10 -6.53 3.42
C SER A 23 -8.57 -6.55 1.97
N LEU A 24 -9.46 -6.70 0.99
CA LEU A 24 -9.12 -6.57 -0.43
C LEU A 24 -8.65 -5.15 -0.78
N TRP A 25 -9.35 -4.13 -0.29
CA TRP A 25 -8.92 -2.74 -0.49
C TRP A 25 -7.56 -2.45 0.14
N TRP A 26 -7.32 -3.00 1.34
CA TRP A 26 -6.00 -2.96 1.98
C TRP A 26 -4.92 -3.63 1.14
N PHE A 27 -5.20 -4.80 0.57
CA PHE A 27 -4.27 -5.48 -0.33
C PHE A 27 -3.93 -4.62 -1.55
N LEU A 28 -4.94 -4.04 -2.19
CA LEU A 28 -4.78 -3.20 -3.38
C LEU A 28 -3.98 -1.91 -3.12
N LEU A 29 -4.14 -1.30 -1.94
CA LEU A 29 -3.36 -0.12 -1.56
C LEU A 29 -1.92 -0.50 -1.15
N CYS A 30 -1.75 -1.61 -0.43
CA CYS A 30 -0.42 -2.13 -0.08
C CYS A 30 0.37 -2.53 -1.34
N SER A 31 -0.27 -3.15 -2.34
CA SER A 31 0.40 -3.49 -3.61
C SER A 31 0.80 -2.25 -4.40
N GLY A 32 0.00 -1.19 -4.36
CA GLY A 32 0.39 0.10 -4.95
C GLY A 32 1.61 0.73 -4.27
N ASN A 33 1.70 0.63 -2.94
CA ASN A 33 2.88 1.08 -2.19
C ASN A 33 4.11 0.21 -2.42
N MET A 34 3.93 -1.07 -2.77
CA MET A 34 5.03 -1.98 -3.16
C MET A 34 5.53 -1.72 -4.58
N ALA A 35 5.04 -0.68 -5.26
CA ALA A 35 5.31 -0.40 -6.67
C ALA A 35 4.96 -1.61 -7.58
N ALA A 36 3.85 -2.31 -7.33
CA ALA A 36 3.39 -3.36 -8.24
C ALA A 36 2.96 -2.77 -9.60
N PRO A 37 3.10 -3.50 -10.72
CA PRO A 37 2.52 -3.09 -12.01
C PRO A 37 0.99 -3.19 -11.89
N PRO A 38 0.14 -2.25 -12.37
CA PRO A 38 0.33 -0.95 -12.99
C PRO A 38 0.10 0.18 -11.95
N THR A 39 1.16 0.74 -11.35
CA THR A 39 1.07 1.90 -10.44
C THR A 39 2.01 3.05 -10.84
N LEU A 40 1.64 4.29 -10.50
CA LEU A 40 2.49 5.47 -10.69
C LEU A 40 3.81 5.35 -9.92
N ASN A 41 3.79 4.69 -8.75
CA ASN A 41 4.98 4.56 -7.90
C ASN A 41 6.11 3.80 -8.60
N LEU A 42 5.77 2.73 -9.36
CA LEU A 42 6.75 2.00 -10.17
C LEU A 42 7.38 2.87 -11.26
N LEU A 43 6.58 3.69 -11.95
CA LEU A 43 7.11 4.60 -12.97
C LEU A 43 8.09 5.62 -12.37
N GLY A 44 7.74 6.19 -11.21
CA GLY A 44 8.60 7.10 -10.46
C GLY A 44 9.91 6.45 -10.05
N GLU A 45 9.84 5.27 -9.43
CA GLU A 45 11.03 4.52 -8.98
C GLU A 45 11.95 4.16 -10.16
N ILE A 46 11.41 3.71 -11.30
CA ILE A 46 12.23 3.41 -12.48
C ILE A 46 12.92 4.68 -13.02
N SER A 47 12.21 5.80 -13.08
CA SER A 47 12.80 7.07 -13.56
C SER A 47 13.93 7.55 -12.65
N LEU A 48 13.76 7.44 -11.32
CA LEU A 48 14.77 7.77 -10.32
C LEU A 48 15.96 6.80 -10.35
N LEU A 49 15.71 5.49 -10.54
CA LEU A 49 16.78 4.51 -10.68
C LEU A 49 17.66 4.83 -11.89
N ASN A 50 17.06 5.18 -13.03
CA ASN A 50 17.81 5.54 -14.24
C ASN A 50 18.68 6.80 -14.03
N SER A 51 18.15 7.84 -13.38
CA SER A 51 18.92 9.07 -13.16
C SER A 51 20.09 8.86 -12.18
N ILE A 52 19.88 8.14 -11.08
CA ILE A 52 20.93 7.93 -10.07
C ILE A 52 22.00 6.95 -10.56
N VAL A 53 21.62 5.91 -11.30
CA VAL A 53 22.59 4.99 -11.93
C VAL A 53 23.45 5.71 -12.96
N SER A 54 22.90 6.70 -13.68
CA SER A 54 23.69 7.52 -14.60
C SER A 54 24.73 8.39 -13.89
N TRP A 55 24.49 8.76 -12.63
CA TRP A 55 25.42 9.56 -11.84
C TRP A 55 26.55 8.73 -11.23
N SER A 56 26.23 7.57 -10.65
CA SER A 56 27.26 6.63 -10.20
C SER A 56 26.76 5.18 -10.18
N TRP A 57 27.64 4.24 -10.53
CA TRP A 57 27.30 2.80 -10.45
C TRP A 57 27.24 2.27 -9.01
N ILE A 58 27.98 2.89 -8.08
CA ILE A 58 28.07 2.47 -6.68
C ILE A 58 26.71 2.63 -5.98
N THR A 59 25.93 3.66 -6.33
CA THR A 59 24.60 3.90 -5.75
C THR A 59 23.59 2.81 -6.04
N MET A 60 23.85 1.91 -7.01
CA MET A 60 22.94 0.82 -7.34
C MET A 60 22.71 -0.14 -6.17
N ILE A 61 23.75 -0.46 -5.40
CA ILE A 61 23.64 -1.38 -4.26
C ILE A 61 22.75 -0.78 -3.16
N MET A 62 22.89 0.52 -2.88
CA MET A 62 22.08 1.17 -1.84
C MET A 62 20.61 1.28 -2.27
N LEU A 63 20.37 1.57 -3.55
CA LEU A 63 19.03 1.65 -4.11
C LEU A 63 18.29 0.31 -4.10
N SER A 64 18.98 -0.81 -4.35
CA SER A 64 18.36 -2.14 -4.29
C SER A 64 17.94 -2.53 -2.86
N PHE A 65 18.73 -2.16 -1.85
CA PHE A 65 18.33 -2.36 -0.46
C PHE A 65 17.15 -1.47 -0.07
N LEU A 66 17.12 -0.21 -0.51
CA LEU A 66 16.01 0.71 -0.23
C LEU A 66 14.68 0.19 -0.78
N SER A 67 14.65 -0.27 -2.04
CA SER A 67 13.44 -0.83 -2.64
C SER A 67 13.03 -2.15 -2.00
N PHE A 68 13.98 -2.98 -1.60
CA PHE A 68 13.68 -4.22 -0.87
C PHE A 68 13.04 -3.95 0.50
N PHE A 69 13.59 -3.01 1.28
CA PHE A 69 13.04 -2.69 2.61
C PHE A 69 11.66 -2.02 2.53
N SER A 70 11.43 -1.14 1.55
CA SER A 70 10.10 -0.53 1.35
C SER A 70 9.05 -1.59 1.02
N ALA A 71 9.38 -2.51 0.12
CA ALA A 71 8.55 -3.63 -0.25
C ALA A 71 8.26 -4.56 0.95
N ALA A 72 9.29 -4.93 1.71
CA ALA A 72 9.16 -5.78 2.90
C ALA A 72 8.28 -5.13 3.98
N TYR A 73 8.40 -3.82 4.21
CA TYR A 73 7.56 -3.10 5.16
C TYR A 73 6.09 -3.09 4.74
N SER A 74 5.79 -2.86 3.46
CA SER A 74 4.41 -2.86 2.96
C SER A 74 3.73 -4.22 3.12
N LEU A 75 4.45 -5.31 2.84
CA LEU A 75 3.99 -6.68 3.07
C LEU A 75 3.81 -6.97 4.57
N TYR A 76 4.76 -6.56 5.40
CA TYR A 76 4.68 -6.72 6.84
C TYR A 76 3.42 -6.05 7.41
N LEU A 77 3.13 -4.83 6.96
CA LEU A 77 1.95 -4.08 7.39
C LEU A 77 0.64 -4.80 7.02
N PHE A 78 0.56 -5.33 5.79
CA PHE A 78 -0.59 -6.11 5.35
C PHE A 78 -0.74 -7.41 6.17
N ALA A 79 0.34 -8.19 6.28
CA ALA A 79 0.34 -9.45 7.00
C ALA A 79 -0.01 -9.28 8.48
N TYR A 80 0.51 -8.24 9.12
CA TYR A 80 0.30 -8.03 10.56
C TYR A 80 -1.13 -7.56 10.89
N SER A 81 -1.77 -6.80 10.01
CA SER A 81 -3.14 -6.31 10.21
C SER A 81 -4.20 -7.31 9.75
N GLN A 82 -4.03 -7.92 8.57
CA GLN A 82 -5.08 -8.74 7.96
C GLN A 82 -5.00 -10.21 8.37
N HIS A 83 -3.79 -10.78 8.50
CA HIS A 83 -3.64 -12.20 8.82
C HIS A 83 -3.60 -12.49 10.33
N GLY A 84 -4.06 -13.69 10.67
CA GLY A 84 -3.95 -14.28 12.00
C GLY A 84 -5.28 -14.33 12.76
N LYS A 85 -5.20 -14.74 14.03
CA LYS A 85 -6.36 -14.84 14.90
C LYS A 85 -6.74 -13.47 15.44
N ILE A 86 -8.04 -13.23 15.46
CA ILE A 86 -8.66 -12.04 16.03
C ILE A 86 -8.38 -11.97 17.53
N TYR A 87 -8.16 -10.76 18.05
CA TYR A 87 -8.09 -10.52 19.48
C TYR A 87 -9.46 -10.76 20.14
N SER A 88 -9.52 -11.71 21.07
CA SER A 88 -10.77 -12.19 21.71
C SER A 88 -11.49 -11.14 22.56
N GLY A 89 -10.84 -10.02 22.88
CA GLY A 89 -11.40 -8.96 23.71
C GLY A 89 -12.28 -7.95 22.96
N VAL A 90 -12.59 -8.14 21.67
CA VAL A 90 -13.32 -7.13 20.91
C VAL A 90 -14.62 -7.66 20.32
N TYR A 91 -15.73 -7.04 20.73
CA TYR A 91 -17.10 -7.49 20.47
C TYR A 91 -17.95 -6.52 19.62
N PHE A 92 -17.43 -5.36 19.22
CA PHE A 92 -18.17 -4.37 18.44
C PHE A 92 -17.56 -4.16 17.06
N PHE A 93 -18.17 -4.71 16.00
CA PHE A 93 -17.74 -4.43 14.63
C PHE A 93 -18.89 -4.41 13.62
N SER A 94 -18.97 -3.31 12.87
CA SER A 94 -19.79 -3.16 11.66
C SER A 94 -19.01 -3.64 10.43
N VAL A 95 -19.66 -4.38 9.51
CA VAL A 95 -19.07 -5.04 8.31
C VAL A 95 -18.46 -4.07 7.28
N GLY A 96 -18.44 -2.76 7.56
CA GLY A 96 -17.94 -1.70 6.68
C GLY A 96 -19.07 -0.76 6.27
N THR A 97 -18.83 0.54 6.34
CA THR A 97 -19.80 1.56 5.90
C THR A 97 -19.59 1.90 4.43
N THR A 98 -20.66 2.28 3.73
CA THR A 98 -20.59 2.73 2.32
C THR A 98 -19.63 3.91 2.14
N ARG A 99 -19.57 4.79 3.14
CA ARG A 99 -18.62 5.92 3.19
C ARG A 99 -17.16 5.45 3.11
N GLU A 100 -16.79 4.42 3.86
CA GLU A 100 -15.41 3.89 3.85
C GLU A 100 -15.02 3.36 2.48
N PHE A 101 -15.91 2.61 1.83
CA PHE A 101 -15.66 2.10 0.48
C PHE A 101 -15.53 3.22 -0.54
N LEU A 102 -16.36 4.26 -0.44
CA LEU A 102 -16.30 5.41 -1.34
C LEU A 102 -14.99 6.19 -1.18
N LEU A 103 -14.51 6.35 0.05
CA LEU A 103 -13.21 6.96 0.35
C LEU A 103 -12.05 6.15 -0.23
N LEU A 104 -12.07 4.82 -0.07
CA LEU A 104 -11.03 3.93 -0.61
C LEU A 104 -11.01 3.96 -2.14
N MET A 105 -12.19 3.90 -2.77
CA MET A 105 -12.35 4.04 -4.22
C MET A 105 -11.77 5.35 -4.73
N LEU A 106 -12.07 6.46 -4.08
CA LEU A 106 -11.58 7.79 -4.44
C LEU A 106 -10.06 7.92 -4.33
N HIS A 107 -9.37 7.12 -3.53
CA HIS A 107 -7.90 7.10 -3.48
C HIS A 107 -7.31 6.17 -4.53
N TRP A 108 -7.87 4.97 -4.66
CA TRP A 108 -7.33 3.94 -5.53
C TRP A 108 -7.50 4.29 -7.02
N LEU A 109 -8.66 4.83 -7.38
CA LEU A 109 -9.03 5.12 -8.76
C LEU A 109 -8.13 6.19 -9.42
N PRO A 110 -7.88 7.39 -8.83
CA PRO A 110 -6.99 8.37 -9.44
C PRO A 110 -5.55 7.85 -9.52
N LEU A 111 -5.08 7.13 -8.51
CA LEU A 111 -3.70 6.62 -8.46
C LEU A 111 -3.40 5.68 -9.63
N ASN A 112 -4.35 4.82 -10.02
CA ASN A 112 -4.19 3.93 -11.17
C ASN A 112 -4.56 4.59 -12.50
N LEU A 113 -5.55 5.49 -12.53
CA LEU A 113 -5.90 6.20 -13.76
C LEU A 113 -4.79 7.14 -14.25
N LEU A 114 -4.00 7.71 -13.34
CA LEU A 114 -2.90 8.63 -13.68
C LEU A 114 -1.85 7.99 -14.60
N ILE A 115 -1.73 6.67 -14.61
CA ILE A 115 -0.78 5.93 -15.46
C ILE A 115 -1.17 6.01 -16.93
N LEU A 116 -2.47 6.01 -17.24
CA LEU A 116 -2.96 6.11 -18.62
C LEU A 116 -2.62 7.48 -19.25
N LYS A 117 -2.36 8.49 -18.42
CA LYS A 117 -1.89 9.82 -18.82
C LYS A 117 -0.47 10.10 -18.29
N SER A 118 0.34 9.06 -18.13
CA SER A 118 1.72 9.16 -17.61
C SER A 118 2.58 10.15 -18.38
N ASN A 119 2.30 10.36 -19.68
CA ASN A 119 3.02 11.31 -20.52
C ASN A 119 3.09 12.72 -19.93
N PHE A 120 2.03 13.22 -19.28
CA PHE A 120 2.06 14.55 -18.65
C PHE A 120 2.98 14.60 -17.42
N CYS A 121 3.08 13.50 -16.67
CA CYS A 121 3.89 13.42 -15.47
C CYS A 121 5.38 13.19 -15.80
N MET A 122 5.65 12.40 -16.83
CA MET A 122 7.01 12.10 -17.30
C MET A 122 7.66 13.28 -18.05
N LEU A 123 6.88 14.25 -18.54
CA LEU A 123 7.39 15.45 -19.22
C LEU A 123 8.09 16.45 -18.28
N TRP A 124 7.89 16.33 -16.97
CA TRP A 124 8.43 17.23 -15.96
C TRP A 124 9.65 16.65 -15.21
N ILE A 125 10.07 15.43 -15.54
CA ILE A 125 11.24 14.72 -14.99
C ILE A 125 12.27 14.58 -16.10
#